data_AF-A0A813NKX9-F1
#
_entry.id   AF-A0A813NKX9-F1
#
_cell.length_a   1.000
_cell.length_b   1.000
_cell.length_c   1.000
_cell.angle_alpha   90.00
_cell.angle_beta   90.00
_cell.angle_gamma   90.00
#
_symmetry.space_group_name_H-M   'P 1'
#
loop_
_entity.id
_entity.type
_entity.pdbx_description
1 polymer ?
#
loop_
_entity_poly.entity_id
_entity_poly.type
_entity_poly.pdbx_seq_one_letter_code
_entity_poly.pdbx_strand_id
1 'polypeptide(L)'
;MISSIKKSNWIIVFSLLSGVVIWLVISNLKSSHMLSTVFLRPFSSSMMNSSLSTPSTMRSKWKKNRLVVIPALWKEINWADRSSWPLWIRDGLDLFNPNPSRSYDIHLYQRIDPNSTVPYDWPYCQNVHEEAGVYLKFIYDYYYDLPDKMLFLHGNPHAHSPHPIEAAQCVRDDVYYANINTFWIQDRPWSIWSRDPKDNIGLMYKCAARLLTFFGFDAEAQLNPDKRTPKDNNLISTTCCAQFYVRKERIQHYTYEQWTALYRASLEPYCTTELDREQPGKGGTKWFGGSFEHLWHVILGLNPVNMLPRRAKTSTDICHLFRASCNGSLCKN
;
A
#
# COMPACT_ATOMS: atom_id res chain seq x y z
N MET A 1 -41.17 29.77 -26.19
CA MET A 1 -40.45 28.48 -26.24
C MET A 1 -40.52 27.86 -24.86
N ILE A 2 -41.34 26.83 -24.70
CA ILE A 2 -41.60 26.14 -23.42
C ILE A 2 -40.79 24.84 -23.42
N SER A 3 -40.04 24.63 -22.34
CA SER A 3 -39.23 23.44 -22.06
C SER A 3 -40.10 22.21 -21.78
N SER A 4 -39.82 21.09 -22.44
CA SER A 4 -40.40 19.78 -22.12
C SER A 4 -39.38 18.94 -21.36
N ILE A 5 -39.66 18.69 -20.07
CA ILE A 5 -38.93 17.75 -19.21
C ILE A 5 -39.69 16.42 -19.27
N LYS A 6 -39.10 15.37 -19.85
CA LYS A 6 -39.63 14.00 -19.78
C LYS A 6 -39.27 13.40 -18.42
N LYS A 7 -40.29 13.08 -17.61
CA LYS A 7 -40.17 12.28 -16.38
C LYS A 7 -40.22 10.79 -16.73
N SER A 8 -39.28 10.01 -16.20
CA SER A 8 -39.31 8.54 -16.22
C SER A 8 -40.18 8.02 -15.06
N ASN A 9 -41.14 7.15 -15.35
CA ASN A 9 -41.99 6.52 -14.34
C ASN A 9 -41.28 5.30 -13.73
N TRP A 10 -41.18 5.27 -12.41
CA TRP A 10 -40.77 4.10 -11.63
C TRP A 10 -42.02 3.50 -10.99
N ILE A 11 -42.19 2.18 -11.07
CA ILE A 11 -43.22 1.44 -10.33
C ILE A 11 -42.49 0.55 -9.33
N ILE A 12 -42.79 0.72 -8.04
CA ILE A 12 -42.30 -0.15 -6.97
C ILE A 12 -43.42 -1.14 -6.65
N VAL A 13 -43.15 -2.43 -6.77
CA VAL A 13 -44.06 -3.50 -6.34
C VAL A 13 -43.47 -4.17 -5.11
N PHE A 14 -44.15 -4.08 -3.98
CA PHE A 14 -43.80 -4.82 -2.76
C PHE A 14 -44.50 -6.18 -2.74
N SER A 15 -43.75 -7.25 -2.52
CA SER A 15 -44.30 -8.55 -2.14
C SER A 15 -44.00 -8.81 -0.67
N LEU A 16 -45.06 -8.98 0.14
CA LEU A 16 -45.00 -9.03 1.60
C LEU A 16 -44.73 -10.43 2.19
N LEU A 17 -44.21 -11.39 1.40
CA LEU A 17 -44.14 -12.79 1.85
C LEU A 17 -42.75 -13.45 1.90
N SER A 18 -41.64 -12.74 1.67
CA SER A 18 -40.32 -13.39 1.82
C SER A 18 -39.10 -12.49 2.12
N GLY A 19 -39.27 -11.20 2.42
CA GLY A 19 -38.15 -10.35 2.87
C GLY A 19 -37.03 -10.12 1.84
N VAL A 20 -37.25 -10.44 0.56
CA VAL A 20 -36.30 -10.20 -0.53
C VAL A 20 -36.74 -8.97 -1.33
N VAL A 21 -35.89 -7.95 -1.38
CA VAL A 21 -36.08 -6.79 -2.26
C VAL A 21 -35.48 -7.11 -3.62
N ILE A 22 -36.33 -7.20 -4.65
CA ILE A 22 -35.91 -7.41 -6.03
C ILE A 22 -36.03 -6.09 -6.80
N TRP A 23 -34.94 -5.64 -7.41
CA TRP A 23 -34.93 -4.52 -8.35
C TRP A 23 -35.18 -5.04 -9.77
N LEU A 24 -36.30 -4.65 -10.38
CA LEU A 24 -36.63 -4.95 -11.77
C LEU A 24 -36.50 -3.69 -12.61
N VAL A 25 -35.50 -3.66 -13.50
CA VAL A 25 -35.34 -2.61 -14.51
C VAL A 25 -36.09 -3.06 -15.76
N ILE A 26 -37.26 -2.47 -16.03
CA ILE A 26 -37.95 -2.68 -17.30
C ILE A 26 -37.46 -1.62 -18.28
N SER A 27 -36.53 -1.99 -19.15
CA SER A 27 -36.17 -1.18 -20.32
C SER A 27 -37.19 -1.43 -21.43
N ASN A 28 -37.75 -0.35 -21.98
CA ASN A 28 -38.59 -0.40 -23.17
C ASN A 28 -37.71 -0.72 -24.40
N LEU A 29 -37.51 -2.01 -24.68
CA LEU A 29 -36.91 -2.49 -25.92
C LEU A 29 -38.00 -3.09 -26.80
N LYS A 30 -38.30 -2.40 -27.90
CA LYS A 30 -39.02 -2.97 -29.04
C LYS A 30 -38.13 -4.01 -29.72
N SER A 31 -38.75 -5.16 -29.99
CA SER A 31 -38.47 -6.12 -31.06
C SER A 31 -37.57 -7.33 -30.79
N SER A 32 -38.20 -8.47 -31.11
CA SER A 32 -37.68 -9.74 -31.66
C SER A 32 -36.92 -10.73 -30.78
N HIS A 33 -37.66 -11.80 -30.43
CA HIS A 33 -37.28 -13.22 -30.37
C HIS A 33 -35.98 -13.64 -29.68
N MET A 34 -36.09 -14.13 -28.44
CA MET A 34 -35.56 -15.44 -28.05
C MET A 34 -36.12 -15.85 -26.68
N LEU A 35 -36.86 -16.95 -26.63
CA LEU A 35 -37.31 -17.59 -25.39
C LEU A 35 -36.12 -18.29 -24.75
N SER A 36 -35.75 -17.90 -23.52
CA SER A 36 -34.86 -18.68 -22.65
C SER A 36 -35.61 -19.05 -21.38
N THR A 37 -35.83 -20.35 -21.22
CA THR A 37 -36.50 -20.98 -20.07
C THR A 37 -35.57 -20.92 -18.86
N VAL A 38 -35.92 -20.14 -17.83
CA VAL A 38 -35.19 -20.11 -16.55
C VAL A 38 -35.73 -21.23 -15.66
N PHE A 39 -34.92 -22.27 -15.43
CA PHE A 39 -35.20 -23.29 -14.43
C PHE A 39 -34.86 -22.75 -13.03
N LEU A 40 -35.89 -22.51 -12.21
CA LEU A 40 -35.73 -22.25 -10.78
C LEU A 40 -35.62 -23.60 -10.04
N ARG A 41 -34.44 -23.89 -9.48
CA ARG A 41 -34.30 -24.96 -8.47
C ARG A 41 -34.50 -24.37 -7.07
N PRO A 42 -35.30 -25.00 -6.19
CA PRO A 42 -35.43 -24.56 -4.81
C PRO A 42 -34.13 -24.86 -4.04
N PHE A 43 -33.64 -23.86 -3.32
CA PHE A 43 -32.54 -24.01 -2.37
C PHE A 43 -33.04 -24.80 -1.15
N SER A 44 -32.43 -25.95 -0.89
CA SER A 44 -32.66 -26.77 0.30
C SER A 44 -32.02 -26.10 1.52
N SER A 45 -32.83 -25.74 2.51
CA SER A 45 -32.40 -25.28 3.84
C SER A 45 -32.07 -26.48 4.73
N SER A 46 -30.86 -27.03 4.60
CA SER A 46 -30.32 -27.92 5.63
C SER A 46 -28.80 -27.78 5.73
N MET A 47 -28.35 -27.33 6.91
CA MET A 47 -26.99 -27.37 7.50
C MET A 47 -26.54 -26.02 8.03
N MET A 48 -27.21 -25.55 9.09
CA MET A 48 -26.57 -24.74 10.12
C MET A 48 -26.40 -25.61 11.35
N ASN A 49 -25.25 -26.25 11.44
CA ASN A 49 -24.68 -26.76 12.69
C ASN A 49 -23.15 -26.67 12.55
N SER A 50 -22.63 -25.45 12.46
CA SER A 50 -21.21 -25.19 12.68
C SER A 50 -21.05 -24.89 14.16
N SER A 51 -20.57 -25.90 14.89
CA SER A 51 -20.03 -25.74 16.24
C SER A 51 -19.06 -24.55 16.26
N LEU A 52 -19.34 -23.57 17.11
CA LEU A 52 -18.35 -22.54 17.46
C LEU A 52 -17.17 -23.23 18.14
N SER A 53 -16.15 -23.56 17.38
CA SER A 53 -14.82 -23.80 17.92
C SER A 53 -14.32 -22.49 18.48
N THR A 54 -13.99 -22.50 19.77
CA THR A 54 -13.23 -21.43 20.44
C THR A 54 -12.01 -21.11 19.55
N PRO A 55 -11.73 -19.84 19.23
CA PRO A 55 -10.57 -19.51 18.41
C PRO A 55 -9.33 -20.00 19.17
N SER A 56 -8.64 -21.00 18.63
CA SER A 56 -7.28 -21.26 19.06
C SER A 56 -6.54 -19.95 18.85
N THR A 57 -5.93 -19.42 19.90
CA THR A 57 -5.06 -18.24 19.78
C THR A 57 -3.93 -18.66 18.86
N MET A 58 -4.08 -18.38 17.55
CA MET A 58 -3.06 -18.65 16.57
C MET A 58 -1.82 -17.93 17.04
N ARG A 59 -0.80 -18.72 17.41
CA ARG A 59 0.47 -18.18 17.87
C ARG A 59 1.06 -17.43 16.68
N SER A 60 1.34 -16.13 16.87
CA SER A 60 1.98 -15.31 15.85
C SER A 60 3.21 -16.03 15.29
N LYS A 61 3.38 -15.98 13.97
CA LYS A 61 4.56 -16.58 13.34
C LYS A 61 5.83 -15.77 13.60
N TRP A 62 5.69 -14.53 14.04
CA TRP A 62 6.81 -13.61 14.24
C TRP A 62 7.37 -13.70 15.66
N LYS A 63 8.69 -13.61 15.77
CA LYS A 63 9.34 -13.46 17.09
C LYS A 63 9.03 -12.07 17.65
N LYS A 64 8.61 -12.03 18.92
CA LYS A 64 8.26 -10.79 19.62
C LYS A 64 9.43 -9.78 19.61
N ASN A 65 9.12 -8.51 19.41
CA ASN A 65 10.04 -7.36 19.39
C ASN A 65 11.19 -7.44 18.37
N ARG A 66 11.09 -8.36 17.40
CA ARG A 66 12.10 -8.53 16.36
C ARG A 66 11.74 -7.70 15.13
N LEU A 67 12.73 -7.04 14.55
CA LEU A 67 12.57 -6.32 13.30
C LEU A 67 12.36 -7.32 12.15
N VAL A 68 11.28 -7.17 11.40
CA VAL A 68 11.07 -7.86 10.12
C VAL A 68 11.33 -6.89 8.99
N VAL A 69 12.24 -7.24 8.09
CA VAL A 69 12.59 -6.46 6.90
C VAL A 69 11.81 -7.02 5.71
N ILE A 70 11.13 -6.14 4.98
CA ILE A 70 10.26 -6.45 3.85
C ILE A 70 10.80 -5.72 2.62
N PRO A 71 11.77 -6.32 1.89
CA PRO A 71 12.35 -5.67 0.74
C PRO A 71 11.52 -5.93 -0.53
N ALA A 72 11.32 -4.89 -1.33
CA ALA A 72 10.59 -4.97 -2.59
C ALA A 72 11.48 -5.37 -3.77
N LEU A 73 12.12 -6.54 -3.66
CA LEU A 73 13.05 -7.05 -4.67
C LEU A 73 12.32 -7.59 -5.90
N TRP A 74 12.91 -7.38 -7.08
CA TRP A 74 12.50 -7.99 -8.33
C TRP A 74 13.68 -8.42 -9.19
N LYS A 75 14.43 -7.49 -9.79
CA LYS A 75 15.56 -7.82 -10.70
C LYS A 75 16.93 -7.64 -10.04
N GLU A 76 16.93 -7.22 -8.79
CA GLU A 76 18.13 -6.91 -8.01
C GLU A 76 18.84 -8.17 -7.50
N ILE A 77 18.18 -9.33 -7.54
CA ILE A 77 18.75 -10.63 -7.16
C ILE A 77 18.51 -11.66 -8.25
N ASN A 78 19.45 -12.61 -8.38
CA ASN A 78 19.22 -13.80 -9.20
C ASN A 78 18.43 -14.81 -8.38
N TRP A 79 17.13 -14.87 -8.60
CA TRP A 79 16.27 -15.76 -7.84
C TRP A 79 16.61 -17.25 -8.00
N ALA A 80 17.24 -17.66 -9.12
CA ALA A 80 17.68 -19.04 -9.32
C ALA A 80 18.94 -19.41 -8.53
N ASP A 81 19.69 -18.43 -8.01
CA ASP A 81 20.95 -18.65 -7.30
C ASP A 81 21.00 -17.87 -5.97
N ARG A 82 20.61 -18.54 -4.88
CA ARG A 82 20.65 -17.96 -3.52
C ARG A 82 22.06 -17.60 -3.06
N SER A 83 23.10 -18.20 -3.62
CA SER A 83 24.48 -17.90 -3.24
C SER A 83 24.91 -16.52 -3.74
N SER A 84 24.29 -16.02 -4.81
CA SER A 84 24.57 -14.70 -5.36
C SER A 84 23.83 -13.56 -4.63
N TRP A 85 22.95 -13.88 -3.68
CA TRP A 85 22.14 -12.86 -3.00
C TRP A 85 23.01 -12.00 -2.07
N PRO A 86 22.68 -10.70 -1.92
CA PRO A 86 23.32 -9.84 -0.94
C PRO A 86 23.42 -10.48 0.45
N LEU A 87 24.55 -10.25 1.14
CA LEU A 87 24.82 -10.87 2.44
C LEU A 87 23.71 -10.59 3.46
N TRP A 88 23.21 -9.36 3.54
CA TRP A 88 22.12 -8.98 4.44
C TRP A 88 20.83 -9.79 4.19
N ILE A 89 20.56 -10.20 2.94
CA ILE A 89 19.42 -11.08 2.63
C ILE A 89 19.68 -12.48 3.17
N ARG A 90 20.85 -13.02 2.85
CA ARG A 90 21.24 -14.38 3.24
C ARG A 90 21.26 -14.55 4.76
N ASP A 91 21.76 -13.55 5.48
CA ASP A 91 21.81 -13.50 6.94
C ASP A 91 20.41 -13.38 7.57
N GLY A 92 19.58 -12.46 7.07
CA GLY A 92 18.21 -12.28 7.56
C GLY A 92 17.28 -13.46 7.30
N LEU A 93 17.59 -14.28 6.28
CA LEU A 93 16.86 -15.50 5.95
C LEU A 93 17.40 -16.76 6.63
N ASP A 94 18.57 -16.71 7.27
CA ASP A 94 19.22 -17.90 7.84
C ASP A 94 19.49 -18.99 6.77
N LEU A 95 20.03 -18.59 5.62
CA LEU A 95 20.32 -19.53 4.54
C LEU A 95 21.64 -20.31 4.74
N PHE A 96 22.56 -19.82 5.57
CA PHE A 96 23.92 -20.39 5.69
C PHE A 96 24.48 -20.43 7.11
N ASN A 97 23.80 -19.86 8.11
CA ASN A 97 24.27 -19.88 9.49
C ASN A 97 23.08 -19.77 10.46
N PRO A 98 22.63 -20.89 11.06
CA PRO A 98 21.58 -20.92 12.08
C PRO A 98 22.11 -20.34 13.38
N ASN A 99 22.46 -19.06 13.34
CA ASN A 99 22.96 -18.33 14.48
C ASN A 99 21.76 -17.72 15.22
N PRO A 100 21.51 -18.12 16.49
CA PRO A 100 20.42 -17.57 17.28
C PRO A 100 20.56 -16.06 17.55
N SER A 101 21.72 -15.45 17.28
CA SER A 101 21.99 -14.03 17.54
C SER A 101 21.57 -13.05 16.44
N ARG A 102 20.94 -13.49 15.33
CA ARG A 102 20.51 -12.52 14.29
C ARG A 102 19.54 -11.49 14.87
N SER A 103 19.76 -10.21 14.56
CA SER A 103 19.05 -9.06 15.11
C SER A 103 17.78 -8.67 14.34
N TYR A 104 17.53 -9.28 13.17
CA TYR A 104 16.34 -9.08 12.34
C TYR A 104 15.95 -10.37 11.59
N ASP A 105 14.73 -10.40 11.04
CA ASP A 105 14.25 -11.40 10.09
C ASP A 105 13.97 -10.74 8.73
N ILE A 106 13.98 -11.52 7.66
CA ILE A 106 13.52 -11.07 6.34
C ILE A 106 12.25 -11.82 5.94
N HIS A 107 11.31 -11.08 5.34
CA HIS A 107 10.17 -11.64 4.64
C HIS A 107 10.23 -11.25 3.15
N LEU A 108 10.32 -12.26 2.28
CA LEU A 108 10.34 -12.05 0.84
C LEU A 108 9.00 -12.40 0.20
N TYR A 109 8.65 -11.64 -0.83
CA TYR A 109 7.70 -12.05 -1.85
C TYR A 109 8.46 -12.34 -3.14
N GLN A 110 8.16 -13.46 -3.79
CA GLN A 110 8.63 -13.69 -5.16
C GLN A 110 7.67 -12.99 -6.13
N ARG A 111 8.21 -12.46 -7.23
CA ARG A 111 7.47 -11.67 -8.23
C ARG A 111 7.65 -12.21 -9.65
N ILE A 112 8.05 -13.48 -9.78
CA ILE A 112 8.42 -14.10 -11.05
C ILE A 112 7.21 -14.78 -11.68
N ASP A 113 6.57 -15.70 -10.95
CA ASP A 113 5.53 -16.55 -11.49
C ASP A 113 4.52 -16.92 -10.38
N PRO A 114 3.23 -16.59 -10.53
CA PRO A 114 2.20 -16.94 -9.55
C PRO A 114 2.08 -18.45 -9.27
N ASN A 115 2.55 -19.30 -10.18
CA ASN A 115 2.49 -20.75 -10.07
C ASN A 115 3.83 -21.39 -9.68
N SER A 116 4.91 -20.59 -9.55
CA SER A 116 6.21 -21.10 -9.17
C SER A 116 6.25 -21.36 -7.67
N THR A 117 6.30 -22.65 -7.32
CA THR A 117 6.59 -23.17 -5.98
C THR A 117 8.06 -23.56 -5.79
N VAL A 118 8.87 -23.45 -6.85
CA VAL A 118 10.28 -23.82 -6.87
C VAL A 118 11.09 -22.76 -7.61
N PRO A 119 12.21 -22.28 -7.03
CA PRO A 119 12.79 -22.69 -5.74
C PRO A 119 12.21 -21.95 -4.51
N TYR A 120 11.04 -21.32 -4.59
CA TYR A 120 10.62 -20.34 -3.57
C TYR A 120 9.55 -20.88 -2.61
N ASP A 121 9.93 -21.03 -1.33
CA ASP A 121 9.02 -21.19 -0.19
C ASP A 121 8.23 -19.89 0.13
N TRP A 122 8.24 -18.92 -0.79
CA TRP A 122 7.78 -17.54 -0.56
C TRP A 122 6.49 -17.26 -1.31
N PRO A 123 5.56 -16.51 -0.69
CA PRO A 123 4.31 -16.13 -1.35
C PRO A 123 4.57 -15.27 -2.60
N TYR A 124 3.66 -15.38 -3.57
CA TYR A 124 3.68 -14.55 -4.76
C TYR A 124 3.12 -13.15 -4.46
N CYS A 125 3.81 -12.12 -4.95
CA CYS A 125 3.29 -10.77 -5.11
C CYS A 125 3.37 -10.35 -6.56
N GLN A 126 2.25 -9.87 -7.11
CA GLN A 126 2.22 -9.33 -8.46
C GLN A 126 3.20 -8.16 -8.60
N ASN A 127 3.98 -8.14 -9.69
CA ASN A 127 4.90 -7.04 -9.99
C ASN A 127 4.17 -5.86 -10.63
N VAL A 128 3.38 -5.14 -9.83
CA VAL A 128 2.72 -3.89 -10.18
C VAL A 128 3.04 -2.84 -9.12
N HIS A 129 3.05 -1.57 -9.53
CA HIS A 129 3.22 -0.40 -8.67
C HIS A 129 4.51 -0.40 -7.85
N GLU A 130 5.61 -0.78 -8.49
CA GLU A 130 6.98 -0.68 -7.98
C GLU A 130 7.13 -1.30 -6.58
N GLU A 131 7.66 -0.57 -5.60
CA GLU A 131 7.84 -1.03 -4.23
C GLU A 131 6.53 -1.06 -3.43
N ALA A 132 5.64 -0.09 -3.69
CA ALA A 132 4.38 0.07 -2.98
C ALA A 132 3.49 -1.17 -3.05
N GLY A 133 3.47 -1.87 -4.19
CA GLY A 133 2.71 -3.10 -4.36
C GLY A 133 3.08 -4.19 -3.35
N VAL A 134 4.38 -4.37 -3.09
CA VAL A 134 4.89 -5.35 -2.11
C VAL A 134 4.50 -4.95 -0.69
N TYR A 135 4.58 -3.65 -0.38
CA TYR A 135 4.29 -3.15 0.95
C TYR A 135 2.80 -3.32 1.30
N LEU A 136 1.93 -2.96 0.36
CA LEU A 136 0.48 -3.14 0.52
C LEU A 136 0.09 -4.62 0.59
N LYS A 137 0.74 -5.47 -0.22
CA LYS A 137 0.53 -6.92 -0.17
C LYS A 137 0.89 -7.50 1.21
N PHE A 138 2.03 -7.09 1.78
CA PHE A 138 2.44 -7.52 3.11
C PHE A 138 1.43 -7.11 4.19
N ILE A 139 1.00 -5.84 4.18
CA ILE A 139 0.01 -5.34 5.14
C ILE A 139 -1.31 -6.11 4.98
N TYR A 140 -1.76 -6.34 3.75
CA TYR A 140 -2.98 -7.09 3.47
C TYR A 140 -2.92 -8.55 3.97
N ASP A 141 -1.82 -9.26 3.71
CA ASP A 141 -1.67 -10.68 4.07
C ASP A 141 -1.54 -10.88 5.58
N TYR A 142 -0.89 -9.94 6.27
CA TYR A 142 -0.49 -10.11 7.66
C TYR A 142 -1.18 -9.15 8.63
N TYR A 143 -2.18 -8.36 8.23
CA TYR A 143 -2.78 -7.31 9.07
C TYR A 143 -3.09 -7.73 10.52
N TYR A 144 -3.66 -8.94 10.70
CA TYR A 144 -4.02 -9.48 12.01
C TYR A 144 -2.87 -10.18 12.75
N ASP A 145 -1.81 -10.52 12.03
CA ASP A 145 -0.58 -11.12 12.56
C ASP A 145 0.62 -10.27 12.09
N LEU A 146 0.61 -8.95 12.31
CA LEU A 146 1.75 -8.09 11.93
C LEU A 146 2.90 -8.27 12.93
N PRO A 147 4.17 -8.25 12.49
CA PRO A 147 5.29 -8.21 13.41
C PRO A 147 5.35 -6.87 14.15
N ASP A 148 5.89 -6.88 15.38
CA ASP A 148 5.93 -5.69 16.23
C ASP A 148 6.67 -4.51 15.57
N LYS A 149 7.70 -4.81 14.77
CA LYS A 149 8.58 -3.86 14.09
C LYS A 149 8.77 -4.28 12.64
N MET A 150 8.55 -3.35 11.72
CA MET A 150 8.67 -3.56 10.27
C MET A 150 9.61 -2.53 9.67
N LEU A 151 10.44 -2.97 8.73
CA LEU A 151 11.18 -2.10 7.81
C LEU A 151 10.75 -2.44 6.38
N PHE A 152 9.99 -1.53 5.77
CA PHE A 152 9.72 -1.58 4.33
C PHE A 152 10.91 -1.00 3.59
N LEU A 153 11.46 -1.78 2.67
CA LEU A 153 12.77 -1.52 2.10
C LEU A 153 12.75 -1.58 0.57
N HIS A 154 13.37 -0.58 -0.06
CA HIS A 154 13.45 -0.49 -1.52
C HIS A 154 14.25 -1.66 -2.12
N GLY A 155 14.06 -1.98 -3.41
CA GLY A 155 14.78 -3.08 -4.07
C GLY A 155 16.30 -2.86 -4.12
N ASN A 156 16.74 -1.62 -4.32
CA ASN A 156 18.14 -1.18 -4.22
C ASN A 156 18.37 -0.27 -2.99
N PRO A 157 18.45 -0.84 -1.77
CA PRO A 157 18.31 -0.04 -0.57
C PRO A 157 19.48 0.90 -0.27
N HIS A 158 20.70 0.48 -0.63
CA HIS A 158 21.92 1.23 -0.38
C HIS A 158 22.08 2.46 -1.28
N ALA A 159 21.34 2.54 -2.39
CA ALA A 159 21.25 3.76 -3.21
C ALA A 159 20.50 4.91 -2.51
N HIS A 160 19.74 4.59 -1.46
CA HIS A 160 18.85 5.52 -0.76
C HIS A 160 19.28 5.78 0.69
N SER A 161 19.88 4.78 1.33
CA SER A 161 20.43 4.89 2.68
C SER A 161 21.60 3.91 2.83
N PRO A 162 22.80 4.35 3.24
CA PRO A 162 23.97 3.45 3.30
C PRO A 162 23.78 2.23 4.22
N HIS A 163 23.02 2.35 5.31
CA HIS A 163 22.82 1.29 6.31
C HIS A 163 21.37 1.29 6.85
N PRO A 164 20.38 0.90 6.02
CA PRO A 164 18.97 1.09 6.35
C PRO A 164 18.48 0.14 7.44
N ILE A 165 19.01 -1.09 7.50
CA ILE A 165 18.59 -2.08 8.50
C ILE A 165 19.10 -1.66 9.87
N GLU A 166 20.37 -1.29 9.97
CA GLU A 166 21.02 -0.81 11.19
C GLU A 166 20.31 0.43 11.73
N ALA A 167 20.03 1.41 10.86
CA ALA A 167 19.26 2.59 11.22
C ALA A 167 17.87 2.22 11.80
N ALA A 168 17.15 1.30 11.18
CA ALA A 168 15.84 0.86 11.66
C ALA A 168 15.91 0.13 13.01
N GLN A 169 16.97 -0.64 13.28
CA GLN A 169 17.15 -1.36 14.55
C GLN A 169 17.33 -0.44 15.75
N CYS A 170 17.78 0.78 15.50
CA CYS A 170 17.99 1.76 16.54
C CYS A 170 16.87 2.75 16.74
N VAL A 171 15.81 2.65 15.95
CA VAL A 171 14.62 3.43 16.22
C VAL A 171 14.15 3.10 17.65
N ARG A 172 13.87 4.15 18.43
CA ARG A 172 13.45 3.98 19.82
C ARG A 172 12.15 3.19 19.89
N ASP A 173 11.94 2.48 21.00
CA ASP A 173 10.73 1.66 21.15
C ASP A 173 9.46 2.51 21.19
N ASP A 174 9.52 3.76 21.63
CA ASP A 174 8.37 4.68 21.66
C ASP A 174 8.06 5.33 20.29
N VAL A 175 8.89 5.10 19.27
CA VAL A 175 8.68 5.63 17.93
C VAL A 175 7.88 4.63 17.11
N TYR A 176 6.74 5.10 16.58
CA TYR A 176 5.79 4.29 15.82
C TYR A 176 6.04 4.31 14.31
N TYR A 177 6.84 5.26 13.85
CA TYR A 177 7.14 5.53 12.45
C TYR A 177 8.44 6.32 12.35
N ALA A 178 9.33 5.93 11.44
CA ALA A 178 10.51 6.69 11.10
C ALA A 178 10.88 6.52 9.64
N ASN A 179 11.32 7.63 9.03
CA ASN A 179 11.91 7.59 7.71
C ASN A 179 13.37 7.15 7.80
N ILE A 180 13.74 6.17 6.98
CA ILE A 180 15.09 5.59 6.95
C ILE A 180 15.86 6.03 5.69
N ASN A 181 15.17 6.65 4.73
CA ASN A 181 15.79 7.21 3.54
C ASN A 181 16.46 8.56 3.87
N THR A 182 17.59 8.81 3.20
CA THR A 182 18.36 10.06 3.32
C THR A 182 18.08 11.06 2.19
N PHE A 183 17.32 10.65 1.17
CA PHE A 183 17.03 11.45 -0.01
C PHE A 183 15.80 12.35 0.19
N TRP A 184 16.05 13.65 0.27
CA TRP A 184 15.02 14.68 0.41
C TRP A 184 14.62 15.28 -0.94
N ILE A 185 13.32 15.28 -1.25
CA ILE A 185 12.73 16.05 -2.34
C ILE A 185 12.15 17.33 -1.76
N GLN A 186 12.60 18.47 -2.26
CA GLN A 186 12.09 19.78 -1.90
C GLN A 186 11.25 20.37 -3.03
N ASP A 187 10.09 20.93 -2.67
CA ASP A 187 9.30 21.87 -3.47
C ASP A 187 9.01 21.38 -4.90
N ARG A 188 8.72 20.08 -5.05
CA ARG A 188 8.41 19.48 -6.35
C ARG A 188 6.93 19.71 -6.66
N PRO A 189 6.56 20.31 -7.80
CA PRO A 189 5.15 20.42 -8.15
C PRO A 189 4.58 19.08 -8.62
N TRP A 190 3.31 18.80 -8.35
CA TRP A 190 2.64 17.61 -8.88
C TRP A 190 2.49 17.63 -10.42
N SER A 191 2.59 18.81 -11.02
CA SER A 191 2.51 19.02 -12.46
C SER A 191 3.76 18.58 -13.24
N ILE A 192 4.82 18.11 -12.56
CA ILE A 192 5.99 17.50 -13.24
C ILE A 192 5.63 16.16 -13.91
N TRP A 193 4.57 15.51 -13.45
CA TRP A 193 4.10 14.25 -13.99
C TRP A 193 3.02 14.45 -15.07
N SER A 194 2.78 13.41 -15.88
CA SER A 194 1.80 13.44 -16.97
C SER A 194 0.43 13.92 -16.49
N ARG A 195 -0.23 14.72 -17.33
CA ARG A 195 -1.54 15.29 -17.05
C ARG A 195 -2.64 14.44 -17.69
N ASP A 196 -3.79 14.35 -17.03
CA ASP A 196 -4.98 13.73 -17.60
C ASP A 196 -5.50 14.62 -18.75
N PRO A 197 -5.69 14.09 -19.96
CA PRO A 197 -6.17 14.88 -21.10
C PRO A 197 -7.60 15.44 -20.90
N LYS A 198 -8.38 14.91 -19.95
CA LYS A 198 -9.77 15.35 -19.71
C LYS A 198 -9.85 16.68 -18.95
N ASP A 199 -9.01 16.87 -17.96
CA ASP A 199 -9.07 18.03 -17.04
C ASP A 199 -7.73 18.76 -16.88
N ASN A 200 -6.68 18.30 -17.57
CA ASN A 200 -5.33 18.85 -17.54
C ASN A 200 -4.70 18.88 -16.14
N ILE A 201 -5.12 18.01 -15.22
CA ILE A 201 -4.53 17.86 -13.88
C ILE A 201 -3.53 16.70 -13.88
N GLY A 202 -2.39 16.88 -13.21
CA GLY A 202 -1.38 15.83 -13.03
C GLY A 202 -1.96 14.52 -12.48
N LEU A 203 -1.72 13.40 -13.16
CA LEU A 203 -2.21 12.07 -12.79
C LEU A 203 -1.74 11.67 -11.39
N MET A 204 -0.50 12.03 -11.02
CA MET A 204 0.04 11.79 -9.68
C MET A 204 -0.75 12.54 -8.60
N TYR A 205 -1.19 13.78 -8.86
CA TYR A 205 -2.05 14.52 -7.94
C TYR A 205 -3.39 13.80 -7.73
N LYS A 206 -4.03 13.35 -8.83
CA LYS A 206 -5.32 12.64 -8.78
C LYS A 206 -5.20 11.32 -8.00
N CYS A 207 -4.11 10.58 -8.25
CA CYS A 207 -3.77 9.38 -7.50
C CYS A 207 -3.61 9.69 -6.00
N ALA A 208 -2.76 10.67 -5.67
CA ALA A 208 -2.50 11.09 -4.31
C ALA A 208 -3.79 11.49 -3.58
N ALA A 209 -4.63 12.31 -4.23
CA ALA A 209 -5.89 12.76 -3.66
C ALA A 209 -6.80 11.57 -3.33
N ARG A 210 -6.93 10.62 -4.26
CA ARG A 210 -7.76 9.44 -4.05
C ARG A 210 -7.21 8.53 -2.94
N LEU A 211 -5.90 8.29 -2.90
CA LEU A 211 -5.25 7.50 -1.87
C LEU A 211 -5.59 7.99 -0.46
N LEU A 212 -5.52 9.31 -0.26
CA LEU A 212 -5.84 9.96 1.01
C LEU A 212 -7.31 9.72 1.44
N THR A 213 -8.24 9.60 0.49
CA THR A 213 -9.65 9.33 0.84
C THR A 213 -9.88 7.97 1.48
N PHE A 214 -9.06 6.95 1.21
CA PHE A 214 -9.18 5.64 1.86
C PHE A 214 -8.90 5.72 3.38
N PHE A 215 -8.12 6.71 3.80
CA PHE A 215 -7.77 6.94 5.19
C PHE A 215 -8.58 8.08 5.84
N GLY A 216 -9.59 8.60 5.14
CA GLY A 216 -10.49 9.63 5.66
C GLY A 216 -9.90 11.04 5.70
N PHE A 217 -8.79 11.30 5.02
CA PHE A 217 -8.24 12.65 4.91
C PHE A 217 -9.07 13.53 3.96
N ASP A 218 -9.12 14.82 4.27
CA ASP A 218 -9.47 15.83 3.27
C ASP A 218 -8.30 16.00 2.30
N ALA A 219 -8.41 15.33 1.15
CA ALA A 219 -7.38 15.31 0.12
C ALA A 219 -7.03 16.70 -0.41
N GLU A 220 -8.01 17.59 -0.57
CA GLU A 220 -7.76 18.94 -1.09
C GLU A 220 -7.08 19.81 -0.05
N ALA A 221 -7.53 19.77 1.21
CA ALA A 221 -6.84 20.47 2.28
C ALA A 221 -5.40 19.95 2.46
N GLN A 222 -5.17 18.66 2.23
CA GLN A 222 -3.87 18.04 2.37
C GLN A 222 -2.92 18.33 1.20
N LEU A 223 -3.42 18.31 -0.03
CA LEU A 223 -2.61 18.42 -1.25
C LEU A 223 -2.67 19.80 -1.91
N ASN A 224 -3.56 20.68 -1.48
CA ASN A 224 -3.69 22.04 -1.98
C ASN A 224 -4.16 23.00 -0.87
N PRO A 225 -3.41 23.11 0.25
CA PRO A 225 -3.81 23.91 1.41
C PRO A 225 -4.00 25.39 1.07
N ASP A 226 -3.21 25.91 0.12
CA ASP A 226 -3.26 27.30 -0.35
C ASP A 226 -4.37 27.55 -1.39
N LYS A 227 -5.15 26.54 -1.76
CA LYS A 227 -6.21 26.61 -2.78
C LYS A 227 -5.72 27.18 -4.13
N ARG A 228 -4.52 26.80 -4.56
CA ARG A 228 -3.94 27.22 -5.85
C ARG A 228 -4.68 26.56 -7.01
N THR A 229 -4.77 27.29 -8.12
CA THR A 229 -5.26 26.80 -9.41
C THR A 229 -4.19 27.01 -10.49
N PRO A 230 -3.88 26.01 -11.33
CA PRO A 230 -4.35 24.62 -11.27
C PRO A 230 -3.80 23.88 -10.03
N LYS A 231 -4.57 22.91 -9.51
CA LYS A 231 -4.31 22.25 -8.22
C LYS A 231 -2.97 21.53 -8.15
N ASP A 232 -2.54 20.98 -9.29
CA ASP A 232 -1.29 20.26 -9.44
C ASP A 232 -0.04 21.15 -9.49
N ASN A 233 -0.20 22.48 -9.44
CA ASN A 233 0.91 23.39 -9.18
C ASN A 233 1.24 23.55 -7.69
N ASN A 234 0.45 22.93 -6.80
CA ASN A 234 0.87 22.85 -5.41
C ASN A 234 2.13 21.98 -5.30
N LEU A 235 2.98 22.33 -4.35
CA LEU A 235 4.27 21.67 -4.15
C LEU A 235 4.09 20.39 -3.31
N ILE A 236 5.11 19.54 -3.32
CA ILE A 236 5.34 18.49 -2.35
C ILE A 236 6.80 18.55 -1.92
N SER A 237 7.00 18.44 -0.61
CA SER A 237 8.28 18.35 0.07
C SER A 237 8.27 17.09 0.92
N THR A 238 9.03 16.07 0.54
CA THR A 238 9.01 14.75 1.20
C THR A 238 10.36 14.05 1.07
N THR A 239 10.67 13.18 2.01
CA THR A 239 11.78 12.23 1.86
C THR A 239 11.28 11.07 1.00
N CYS A 240 11.82 10.93 -0.21
CA CYS A 240 11.32 9.96 -1.19
C CYS A 240 11.71 8.53 -0.91
N CYS A 241 11.02 7.67 -1.66
CA CYS A 241 11.36 6.32 -2.08
C CYS A 241 11.19 5.29 -0.96
N ALA A 242 10.17 5.54 -0.13
CA ALA A 242 9.51 4.62 0.80
C ALA A 242 10.42 3.57 1.45
N GLN A 243 11.52 4.02 2.06
CA GLN A 243 12.30 3.21 3.00
C GLN A 243 11.97 3.64 4.41
N PHE A 244 11.29 2.78 5.15
CA PHE A 244 10.76 3.20 6.43
C PHE A 244 10.54 2.12 7.45
N TYR A 245 10.79 2.54 8.68
CA TYR A 245 10.42 1.80 9.86
C TYR A 245 8.99 2.15 10.27
N VAL A 246 8.24 1.14 10.68
CA VAL A 246 6.90 1.31 11.24
C VAL A 246 6.60 0.20 12.25
N ARG A 247 5.83 0.53 13.28
CA ARG A 247 5.32 -0.46 14.24
C ARG A 247 3.94 -0.96 13.87
N LYS A 248 3.57 -2.17 14.31
CA LYS A 248 2.25 -2.75 14.03
C LYS A 248 1.10 -1.84 14.46
N GLU A 249 1.25 -1.17 15.61
CA GLU A 249 0.21 -0.30 16.17
C GLU A 249 -0.07 0.88 15.24
N ARG A 250 0.93 1.32 14.46
CA ARG A 250 0.77 2.40 13.51
C ARG A 250 0.05 1.98 12.24
N ILE A 251 0.33 0.77 11.74
CA ILE A 251 -0.44 0.20 10.63
C ILE A 251 -1.89 -0.05 11.08
N GLN A 252 -2.09 -0.60 12.27
CA GLN A 252 -3.38 -0.91 12.86
C GLN A 252 -4.17 0.32 13.34
N HIS A 253 -3.55 1.52 13.31
CA HIS A 253 -4.29 2.77 13.46
C HIS A 253 -5.39 2.90 12.39
N TYR A 254 -5.16 2.33 11.22
CA TYR A 254 -6.18 2.16 10.19
C TYR A 254 -6.72 0.74 10.18
N THR A 255 -8.00 0.60 9.84
CA THR A 255 -8.72 -0.67 9.81
C THR A 255 -8.24 -1.59 8.69
N TYR A 256 -8.51 -2.89 8.85
CA TYR A 256 -8.25 -3.87 7.80
C TYR A 256 -8.98 -3.52 6.50
N GLU A 257 -10.21 -3.01 6.62
CA GLU A 257 -11.06 -2.60 5.50
C GLU A 257 -10.42 -1.46 4.71
N GLN A 258 -9.82 -0.47 5.39
CA GLN A 258 -9.12 0.63 4.73
C GLN A 258 -7.89 0.14 3.96
N TRP A 259 -7.06 -0.69 4.59
CA TRP A 259 -5.90 -1.29 3.92
C TRP A 259 -6.30 -2.20 2.77
N THR A 260 -7.38 -2.97 2.92
CA THR A 260 -7.91 -3.84 1.87
C THR A 260 -8.46 -3.04 0.70
N ALA A 261 -9.19 -1.96 0.96
CA ALA A 261 -9.69 -1.07 -0.08
C ALA A 261 -8.53 -0.46 -0.87
N LEU A 262 -7.48 -0.02 -0.17
CA LEU A 262 -6.27 0.52 -0.79
C LEU A 262 -5.53 -0.54 -1.64
N TYR A 263 -5.33 -1.74 -1.11
CA TYR A 263 -4.68 -2.84 -1.84
C TYR A 263 -5.49 -3.25 -3.08
N ARG A 264 -6.81 -3.32 -3.00
CA ARG A 264 -7.66 -3.60 -4.18
C ARG A 264 -7.59 -2.49 -5.21
N ALA A 265 -7.60 -1.22 -4.77
CA ALA A 265 -7.43 -0.08 -5.66
C ALA A 265 -6.07 -0.10 -6.37
N SER A 266 -5.04 -0.70 -5.76
CA SER A 266 -3.73 -0.94 -6.39
C SER A 266 -3.72 -2.09 -7.41
N LEU A 267 -4.87 -2.67 -7.79
CA LEU A 267 -4.95 -3.71 -8.83
C LEU A 267 -5.84 -3.27 -10.00
N GLU A 268 -6.52 -2.14 -9.84
CA GLU A 268 -7.45 -1.55 -10.80
C GLU A 268 -6.80 -0.35 -11.53
N PRO A 269 -7.24 0.00 -12.75
CA PRO A 269 -6.85 1.24 -13.44
C PRO A 269 -7.52 2.45 -12.77
N TYR A 270 -7.15 2.69 -11.52
CA TYR A 270 -8.00 3.41 -10.58
C TYR A 270 -7.81 4.93 -10.62
N CYS A 271 -6.65 5.37 -11.08
CA CYS A 271 -6.25 6.78 -11.08
C CYS A 271 -5.61 7.20 -12.42
N THR A 272 -5.78 6.37 -13.44
CA THR A 272 -5.14 6.46 -14.75
C THR A 272 -6.19 6.09 -15.80
N THR A 273 -6.03 6.51 -17.06
CA THR A 273 -6.92 5.98 -18.11
C THR A 273 -6.60 4.51 -18.38
N GLU A 274 -7.48 3.77 -19.08
CA GLU A 274 -7.17 2.40 -19.51
C GLU A 274 -5.89 2.33 -20.36
N LEU A 275 -5.58 3.41 -21.09
CA LEU A 275 -4.35 3.56 -21.89
C LEU A 275 -3.10 3.68 -21.00
N ASP A 276 -3.26 4.24 -19.80
CA ASP A 276 -2.21 4.44 -18.81
C ASP A 276 -2.20 3.33 -17.74
N ARG A 277 -2.93 2.23 -17.96
CA ARG A 277 -2.94 1.11 -17.01
C ARG A 277 -1.59 0.41 -17.02
N GLU A 278 -0.95 0.34 -15.85
CA GLU A 278 0.30 -0.39 -15.69
C GLU A 278 0.12 -1.88 -16.07
N GLN A 279 0.99 -2.36 -16.95
CA GLN A 279 1.01 -3.77 -17.34
C GLN A 279 1.97 -4.53 -16.41
N PRO A 280 1.53 -5.64 -15.78
CA PRO A 280 2.36 -6.40 -14.85
C PRO A 280 3.70 -6.79 -15.49
N GLY A 281 4.80 -6.55 -14.78
CA GLY A 281 6.14 -6.96 -15.23
C GLY A 281 6.74 -6.18 -16.40
N LYS A 282 6.02 -5.20 -16.99
CA LYS A 282 6.58 -4.36 -18.06
C LYS A 282 7.24 -3.08 -17.54
N GLY A 283 6.99 -2.71 -16.28
CA GLY A 283 7.40 -1.41 -15.73
C GLY A 283 6.77 -0.25 -16.52
N GLY A 284 6.81 0.95 -15.94
CA GLY A 284 6.57 2.16 -16.76
C GLY A 284 5.19 2.79 -16.69
N THR A 285 4.37 2.53 -15.67
CA THR A 285 3.37 3.53 -15.28
C THR A 285 3.23 3.62 -13.77
N LYS A 286 3.81 4.68 -13.21
CA LYS A 286 4.23 4.79 -11.80
C LYS A 286 3.24 5.56 -10.92
N TRP A 287 2.04 5.84 -11.41
CA TRP A 287 1.20 6.87 -10.77
C TRP A 287 0.70 6.43 -9.39
N PHE A 288 0.17 5.21 -9.27
CA PHE A 288 -0.28 4.71 -7.97
C PHE A 288 0.89 4.49 -7.02
N GLY A 289 1.90 3.70 -7.44
CA GLY A 289 3.07 3.38 -6.61
C GLY A 289 3.84 4.62 -6.20
N GLY A 290 4.16 5.49 -7.16
CA GLY A 290 4.78 6.78 -6.92
C GLY A 290 3.95 7.68 -6.01
N SER A 291 2.62 7.73 -6.16
CA SER A 291 1.80 8.54 -5.23
C SER A 291 1.85 8.00 -3.82
N PHE A 292 1.80 6.68 -3.66
CA PHE A 292 1.94 6.06 -2.35
C PHE A 292 3.32 6.35 -1.73
N GLU A 293 4.40 6.25 -2.51
CA GLU A 293 5.76 6.61 -2.07
C GLU A 293 5.95 8.07 -1.71
N HIS A 294 5.11 8.96 -2.25
CA HIS A 294 5.12 10.36 -1.89
C HIS A 294 4.21 10.64 -0.69
N LEU A 295 3.24 9.76 -0.35
CA LEU A 295 2.23 9.99 0.69
C LEU A 295 2.35 9.14 1.95
N TRP A 296 3.15 8.08 1.97
CA TRP A 296 3.27 7.21 3.13
C TRP A 296 3.65 7.98 4.41
N HIS A 297 4.40 9.09 4.32
CA HIS A 297 4.69 9.95 5.47
C HIS A 297 3.47 10.74 5.99
N VAL A 298 2.48 11.01 5.13
CA VAL A 298 1.20 11.57 5.53
C VAL A 298 0.37 10.48 6.20
N ILE A 299 0.28 9.31 5.57
CA ILE A 299 -0.53 8.18 6.04
C ILE A 299 0.03 7.65 7.38
N LEU A 300 1.34 7.41 7.45
CA LEU A 300 2.01 6.77 8.59
C LEU A 300 2.74 7.74 9.50
N GLY A 301 3.02 8.97 9.07
CA GLY A 301 3.69 9.99 9.88
C GLY A 301 2.77 11.15 10.28
N LEU A 302 1.58 11.28 9.67
CA LEU A 302 0.59 12.35 9.88
C LEU A 302 1.16 13.78 9.75
N ASN A 303 2.22 13.96 8.94
CA ASN A 303 2.71 15.29 8.56
C ASN A 303 2.16 15.70 7.20
N PRO A 304 1.83 16.99 6.97
CA PRO A 304 1.37 17.45 5.67
C PRO A 304 2.44 17.40 4.56
N VAL A 305 1.98 17.22 3.32
CA VAL A 305 2.77 17.10 2.07
C VAL A 305 3.69 18.30 1.77
N ASN A 306 3.41 19.47 2.34
CA ASN A 306 4.23 20.69 2.21
C ASN A 306 4.77 21.23 3.52
N MET A 307 4.66 20.45 4.59
CA MET A 307 5.34 20.83 5.81
C MET A 307 6.81 20.49 5.62
N LEU A 308 7.69 21.49 5.71
CA LEU A 308 9.09 21.19 5.97
C LEU A 308 9.08 20.26 7.19
N PRO A 309 9.71 19.06 7.10
CA PRO A 309 9.94 18.26 8.29
C PRO A 309 10.57 19.24 9.25
N ARG A 310 10.04 19.36 10.47
CA ARG A 310 10.55 20.34 11.44
C ARG A 310 12.06 20.26 11.35
N ARG A 311 12.68 21.29 10.76
CA ARG A 311 14.11 21.24 10.51
C ARG A 311 14.67 21.05 11.89
N ALA A 312 15.35 19.92 12.07
CA ALA A 312 16.05 19.67 13.29
C ALA A 312 16.92 20.91 13.51
N LYS A 313 16.66 21.67 14.57
CA LYS A 313 17.37 22.92 14.87
C LYS A 313 18.85 22.65 15.14
N THR A 314 19.20 21.37 15.24
CA THR A 314 20.53 20.80 15.45
C THR A 314 20.58 19.44 14.73
N SER A 315 21.77 18.86 14.57
CA SER A 315 21.91 17.44 14.22
C SER A 315 21.28 16.49 15.25
N THR A 316 20.79 16.98 16.40
CA THR A 316 20.21 16.21 17.49
C THR A 316 18.70 16.01 17.38
N ASP A 317 17.95 16.78 16.59
CA ASP A 317 16.50 16.55 16.47
C ASP A 317 16.12 15.51 15.42
N ILE A 318 17.04 14.88 14.68
CA ILE A 318 16.73 13.56 14.08
C ILE A 318 16.99 12.47 15.13
N CYS A 319 17.93 12.71 16.06
CA CYS A 319 18.30 11.78 17.11
C CYS A 319 17.19 11.55 18.15
N HIS A 320 16.14 12.37 18.20
CA HIS A 320 14.96 12.02 19.00
C HIS A 320 14.24 10.77 18.47
N LEU A 321 14.45 10.34 17.23
CA LEU A 321 13.85 9.11 16.72
C LEU A 321 14.69 7.86 17.04
N PHE A 322 15.98 8.04 17.34
CA PHE A 322 16.95 6.96 17.49
C PHE A 322 17.48 6.86 18.92
N ARG A 323 17.94 5.67 19.32
CA ARG A 323 18.33 5.38 20.71
C ARG A 323 19.64 6.03 21.18
N ALA A 324 20.41 6.70 20.32
CA ALA A 324 21.69 7.28 20.73
C ALA A 324 21.90 8.76 20.35
N SER A 325 22.79 9.39 21.10
CA SER A 325 23.00 10.85 21.21
C SER A 325 24.11 11.32 20.25
N CYS A 326 23.79 11.62 18.99
CA CYS A 326 24.65 11.90 17.80
C CYS A 326 25.75 12.98 17.96
N ASN A 327 26.85 13.09 17.18
CA ASN A 327 27.06 13.08 15.71
C ASN A 327 27.60 11.77 15.07
N GLY A 328 27.38 11.58 13.75
CA GLY A 328 27.97 10.52 12.91
C GLY A 328 27.21 9.19 12.87
N SER A 329 25.98 9.17 13.36
CA SER A 329 25.37 7.96 13.88
C SER A 329 24.68 7.04 12.85
N LEU A 330 25.12 5.79 12.76
CA LEU A 330 24.32 4.59 12.38
C LEU A 330 23.83 3.77 13.57
N CYS A 331 24.23 4.21 14.76
CA CYS A 331 23.41 4.69 15.88
C CYS A 331 24.28 5.44 16.90
N LYS A 332 25.59 5.26 16.83
CA LYS A 332 26.57 6.37 16.85
C LYS A 332 27.89 6.09 16.12
N ASN A 333 28.10 4.87 15.62
CA ASN A 333 29.13 4.46 14.64
C ASN A 333 28.50 3.45 13.69
#